data_AF-A0A5E4R183-F1
#
_entry.id   AF-A0A5E4R183-F1
#
_cell.length_a   1.000
_cell.length_b   1.000
_cell.length_c   1.000
_cell.angle_alpha   90.00
_cell.angle_beta   90.00
_cell.angle_gamma   90.00
#
_symmetry.space_group_name_H-M   'P 1'
#
loop_
_entity.id
_entity.type
_entity.pdbx_description
1 polymer ?
#
loop_
_entity_poly.entity_id
_entity_poly.type
_entity_poly.pdbx_seq_one_letter_code
_entity_poly.pdbx_strand_id
1 'polypeptide(L)'
;MIKSEPWTGGTDEEYETQHFGFGCQRFKIALRKMVEQKISGGVMEMVTALQSSLNLNDTDKLTLQHSSNKLIRLYCEKAGPSLEIIDNEIDKLLKIPHNILLPEDEVQFDQVTDEGFEKLKEEVSNLQQTVKRGAMMESLLTAEEEELASVEELYQLSRKDMEVIDLLEKNLSNTKDLLKTLQSDTEFITALEPSTNKNNDIP
;
A
#
# COMPACT_ATOMS: atom_id res chain seq x y z
N MET A 1 36.43 12.61 -39.58
CA MET A 1 35.49 12.31 -38.49
C MET A 1 36.28 12.06 -37.24
N ILE A 2 35.83 12.63 -36.13
CA ILE A 2 36.46 12.42 -34.82
C ILE A 2 36.18 10.98 -34.42
N LYS A 3 37.23 10.21 -34.09
CA LYS A 3 37.04 8.84 -33.63
C LYS A 3 36.32 8.87 -32.29
N SER A 4 35.21 8.15 -32.17
CA SER A 4 34.50 7.92 -30.92
C SER A 4 34.36 6.42 -30.73
N GLU A 5 34.55 5.94 -29.51
CA GLU A 5 34.23 4.57 -29.18
C GLU A 5 32.72 4.32 -29.30
N PRO A 6 32.29 3.15 -29.79
CA PRO A 6 30.88 2.80 -29.82
C PRO A 6 30.35 2.68 -28.39
N TRP A 7 29.11 3.13 -28.19
CA TRP A 7 28.42 2.94 -26.92
C TRP A 7 28.28 1.45 -26.64
N THR A 8 28.89 0.98 -25.55
CA THR A 8 28.87 -0.44 -25.18
C THR A 8 27.69 -0.80 -24.30
N GLY A 9 26.94 0.19 -23.80
CA GLY A 9 25.73 -0.03 -22.98
C GLY A 9 26.01 -0.83 -21.70
N GLY A 10 27.26 -0.88 -21.26
CA GLY A 10 27.69 -1.74 -20.16
C GLY A 10 27.15 -1.28 -18.80
N THR A 11 27.06 -2.24 -17.88
CA THR A 11 26.74 -2.09 -16.45
C THR A 11 27.72 -1.18 -15.70
N ASP A 12 28.86 -0.83 -16.30
CA ASP A 12 29.93 -0.08 -15.67
C ASP A 12 29.56 1.38 -15.32
N GLU A 13 28.48 1.93 -15.90
CA GLU A 13 27.99 3.30 -15.64
C GLU A 13 26.52 3.32 -15.18
N GLU A 14 25.98 2.18 -14.73
CA GLU A 14 24.56 2.09 -14.34
C GLU A 14 24.24 3.03 -13.17
N TYR A 15 25.12 3.07 -12.18
CA TYR A 15 24.95 3.89 -10.97
C TYR A 15 24.97 5.39 -11.29
N GLU A 16 25.93 5.83 -12.09
CA GLU A 16 26.02 7.19 -12.61
C GLU A 16 24.82 7.54 -13.49
N THR A 17 24.37 6.60 -14.31
CA THR A 17 23.22 6.81 -15.20
C THR A 17 21.92 6.97 -14.41
N GLN A 18 21.74 6.23 -13.31
CA GLN A 18 20.60 6.39 -12.42
C GLN A 18 20.58 7.80 -11.83
N HIS A 19 21.71 8.30 -11.34
CA HIS A 19 21.78 9.62 -10.72
C HIS A 19 21.61 10.78 -11.71
N PHE A 20 22.33 10.75 -12.84
CA PHE A 20 22.36 11.86 -13.79
C PHE A 20 21.29 11.77 -14.89
N GLY A 21 20.65 10.61 -15.05
CA GLY A 21 19.69 10.34 -16.12
C GLY A 21 20.32 10.13 -17.51
N PHE A 22 21.65 10.14 -17.61
CA PHE A 22 22.41 9.85 -18.82
C PHE A 22 23.78 9.23 -18.47
N GLY A 23 24.27 8.34 -19.33
CA GLY A 23 25.59 7.74 -19.18
C GLY A 23 26.73 8.66 -19.65
N CYS A 24 27.88 8.54 -18.99
CA CYS A 24 29.10 9.30 -19.29
C CYS A 24 29.57 9.06 -20.74
N GLN A 25 29.55 7.81 -21.21
CA GLN A 25 29.85 7.47 -22.61
C GLN A 25 28.96 8.21 -23.61
N ARG A 26 27.64 8.25 -23.36
CA ARG A 26 26.71 8.95 -24.25
C ARG A 26 26.99 10.44 -24.31
N PHE A 27 27.36 11.03 -23.17
CA PHE A 27 27.76 12.43 -23.09
C PHE A 27 29.03 12.71 -23.89
N LYS A 28 30.08 11.88 -23.77
CA LYS A 28 31.32 12.00 -24.58
C LYS A 28 31.06 11.91 -26.08
N ILE A 29 30.24 10.95 -26.51
CA ILE A 29 29.87 10.80 -27.93
C ILE A 29 29.11 12.04 -28.42
N ALA A 30 28.15 12.54 -27.64
CA ALA A 30 27.39 13.74 -27.98
C ALA A 30 28.32 14.97 -28.09
N LEU A 31 29.27 15.13 -27.17
CA LEU A 31 30.25 16.21 -27.19
C LEU A 31 31.12 16.16 -28.45
N ARG A 32 31.68 14.99 -28.78
CA ARG A 32 32.50 14.79 -29.99
C ARG A 32 31.71 15.12 -31.26
N LYS A 33 30.44 14.70 -31.33
CA LYS A 33 29.54 15.03 -32.45
C LYS A 33 29.23 16.52 -32.53
N MET A 34 29.00 17.18 -31.40
CA MET A 34 28.75 18.62 -31.34
C MET A 34 29.96 19.42 -31.85
N VAL A 35 31.17 19.02 -31.46
CA VAL A 35 32.42 19.66 -31.92
C VAL A 35 32.61 19.46 -33.42
N GLU A 36 32.37 18.26 -33.95
CA GLU A 36 32.43 18.00 -35.39
C GLU A 36 31.40 18.84 -36.17
N GLN A 37 30.18 18.96 -35.65
CA GLN A 37 29.15 19.82 -36.24
C GLN A 37 29.53 21.30 -36.23
N LYS A 38 30.16 21.79 -35.14
CA LYS A 38 30.63 23.19 -35.07
C LYS A 38 31.77 23.48 -36.04
N ILE A 39 32.74 22.57 -36.16
CA ILE A 39 33.83 22.69 -37.14
C ILE A 39 33.26 22.69 -38.56
N SER A 40 32.40 21.74 -38.88
CA SER A 40 31.82 21.60 -40.22
C SER A 40 30.92 22.79 -40.57
N GLY A 41 30.10 23.24 -39.63
CA GLY A 41 29.23 24.40 -39.79
C GLY A 41 30.02 25.69 -40.04
N GLY A 42 31.05 25.96 -39.23
CA GLY A 42 31.89 27.16 -39.41
C GLY A 42 32.65 27.17 -40.73
N VAL A 43 33.15 26.01 -41.19
CA VAL A 43 33.80 25.91 -42.51
C VAL A 43 32.79 26.10 -43.63
N MET A 44 31.58 25.55 -43.52
CA MET A 44 30.53 25.74 -44.53
C MET A 44 30.07 27.20 -44.60
N GLU A 45 29.90 27.88 -43.47
CA GLU A 45 29.58 29.31 -43.43
C GLU A 45 30.67 30.15 -44.12
N MET A 46 31.94 29.81 -43.91
CA MET A 46 33.06 30.45 -44.59
C MET A 46 33.01 30.21 -46.12
N VAL A 47 32.70 28.98 -46.55
CA VAL A 47 32.55 28.65 -47.97
C VAL A 47 31.41 29.44 -48.61
N THR A 48 30.25 29.50 -47.95
CA THR A 48 29.09 30.25 -48.45
C THR A 48 29.39 31.75 -48.52
N ALA A 49 30.09 32.30 -47.53
CA ALA A 49 30.51 33.70 -47.54
C ALA A 49 31.49 34.01 -48.69
N LEU A 50 32.46 33.12 -48.95
CA LEU A 50 33.41 33.25 -50.06
C LEU A 50 32.72 33.12 -51.43
N GLN A 51 31.77 32.20 -51.58
CA GLN A 51 30.98 32.05 -52.80
C GLN A 51 30.06 33.25 -53.07
N SER A 52 29.58 33.90 -52.02
CA SER A 52 28.69 35.07 -52.13
C SER A 52 29.47 36.37 -52.42
N SER A 53 30.74 36.44 -52.01
CA SER A 53 31.58 37.64 -52.14
C SER A 53 32.49 37.62 -53.38
N LEU A 54 32.87 36.44 -53.87
CA LEU A 54 33.64 36.28 -55.11
C LEU A 54 32.79 35.65 -56.21
N ASN A 55 32.88 36.21 -57.42
CA ASN A 55 32.39 35.57 -58.63
C ASN A 55 33.35 34.44 -59.04
N LEU A 56 33.19 33.27 -58.42
CA LEU A 56 34.02 32.09 -58.66
C LEU A 56 33.58 31.32 -59.90
N ASN A 57 34.54 30.88 -60.72
CA ASN A 57 34.28 29.94 -61.82
C ASN A 57 33.99 28.53 -61.26
N ASP A 58 33.40 27.65 -62.06
CA ASP A 58 33.01 26.32 -61.59
C ASP A 58 34.20 25.44 -61.16
N THR A 59 35.38 25.65 -61.77
CA THR A 59 36.64 25.02 -61.36
C THR A 59 37.12 25.51 -59.99
N ASP A 60 36.92 26.79 -59.70
CA ASP A 60 37.30 27.39 -58.41
C ASP A 60 36.34 26.94 -57.31
N LYS A 61 35.05 26.79 -57.61
CA LYS A 61 34.05 26.23 -56.67
C LYS A 61 34.39 24.80 -56.28
N LEU A 62 34.79 23.95 -57.24
CA LEU A 62 35.22 22.58 -56.95
C LEU A 62 36.49 22.55 -56.08
N THR A 63 37.45 23.42 -56.38
CA THR A 63 38.70 23.54 -55.61
C THR A 63 38.43 24.05 -54.19
N LEU A 64 37.51 25.00 -54.03
CA LEU A 64 37.07 25.51 -52.73
C LEU A 64 36.38 24.41 -51.91
N GLN A 65 35.52 23.60 -52.51
CA GLN A 65 34.88 22.48 -51.82
C GLN A 65 35.89 21.42 -51.38
N HIS A 66 36.86 21.08 -52.24
CA HIS A 66 37.91 20.11 -51.91
C HIS A 66 38.82 20.60 -50.77
N SER A 67 39.24 21.87 -50.82
CA SER A 67 40.05 22.49 -49.77
C SER A 67 39.30 22.61 -48.45
N SER A 68 38.00 22.88 -48.49
CA SER A 68 37.13 22.94 -47.30
C SER A 68 36.96 21.58 -46.63
N ASN A 69 36.74 20.53 -47.42
CA ASN A 69 36.71 19.16 -46.90
C ASN A 69 38.05 18.75 -46.28
N LYS A 70 39.18 19.15 -46.89
CA LYS A 70 40.51 18.94 -46.33
C LYS A 70 40.70 19.70 -45.01
N LEU A 71 40.19 20.94 -44.92
CA LEU A 71 40.25 21.76 -43.73
C LEU A 71 39.45 21.13 -42.58
N ILE A 72 38.22 20.71 -42.82
CA ILE A 72 37.37 20.01 -41.84
C ILE A 72 38.11 18.77 -41.31
N ARG A 73 38.68 17.95 -42.20
CA ARG A 73 39.42 16.75 -41.79
C ARG A 73 40.60 17.07 -40.87
N LEU A 74 41.41 18.07 -41.23
CA LEU A 74 42.56 18.49 -40.44
C LEU A 74 42.17 19.03 -39.06
N TYR A 75 41.12 19.82 -38.98
CA TYR A 75 40.62 20.33 -37.69
C TYR A 75 40.06 19.21 -36.81
N CYS A 76 39.28 18.29 -37.38
CA CYS A 76 38.77 17.13 -36.64
C CYS A 76 39.90 16.21 -36.15
N GLU A 77 40.94 15.97 -36.96
CA GLU A 77 42.11 15.19 -36.55
C GLU A 77 42.90 15.88 -35.43
N LYS A 78 43.11 17.20 -35.52
CA LYS A 78 43.81 17.96 -34.48
C LYS A 78 43.00 18.13 -33.19
N ALA A 79 41.67 18.11 -33.27
CA ALA A 79 40.82 18.20 -32.08
C ALA A 79 40.81 16.91 -31.25
N GLY A 80 41.14 15.76 -31.83
CA GLY A 80 41.11 14.46 -31.16
C GLY A 80 41.84 14.41 -29.81
N PRO A 81 43.14 14.76 -29.75
CA PRO A 81 43.91 14.73 -28.49
C PRO A 81 43.35 15.65 -27.40
N SER A 82 42.86 16.83 -27.77
CA SER A 82 42.24 17.75 -26.81
C SER A 82 40.92 17.20 -26.27
N LEU A 83 40.15 16.48 -27.10
CA LEU A 83 38.92 15.83 -26.69
C LEU A 83 39.17 14.62 -25.78
N GLU A 84 40.28 13.90 -25.95
CA GLU A 84 40.69 12.84 -25.02
C GLU A 84 41.00 13.38 -23.62
N ILE A 85 41.64 14.56 -23.52
CA ILE A 85 41.87 15.22 -22.24
C ILE A 85 40.53 15.60 -21.58
N ILE A 86 39.60 16.15 -22.37
CA ILE A 86 38.27 16.51 -21.88
C ILE A 86 37.50 15.27 -21.43
N ASP A 87 37.58 14.17 -22.16
CA ASP A 87 36.92 12.91 -21.80
C ASP A 87 37.40 12.39 -20.43
N ASN A 88 38.70 12.51 -20.12
CA ASN A 88 39.25 12.14 -18.82
C ASN A 88 38.75 13.03 -17.67
N GLU A 89 38.53 14.32 -17.92
CA GLU A 89 37.96 15.22 -16.92
C GLU A 89 36.46 14.99 -16.72
N ILE A 90 35.74 14.67 -17.80
CA ILE A 90 34.34 14.24 -17.72
C ILE A 90 34.22 12.98 -16.86
N ASP A 91 35.12 12.01 -17.02
CA ASP A 91 35.14 10.81 -16.17
C ASP A 91 35.32 11.16 -14.69
N LYS A 92 36.21 12.08 -14.36
CA LYS A 92 36.41 12.49 -12.96
C LYS A 92 35.20 13.22 -12.37
N LEU A 93 34.47 13.98 -13.19
CA LEU A 93 33.33 14.78 -12.75
C LEU A 93 32.05 13.96 -12.61
N LEU A 94 31.83 13.01 -13.53
CA LEU A 94 30.60 12.23 -13.59
C LEU A 94 30.70 10.88 -12.85
N LYS A 95 31.90 10.42 -12.51
CA LYS A 95 32.06 9.18 -11.76
C LYS A 95 31.62 9.35 -10.31
N ILE A 96 30.74 8.47 -9.86
CA ILE A 96 30.35 8.41 -8.45
C ILE A 96 31.38 7.53 -7.74
N PRO A 97 32.04 8.03 -6.68
CA PRO A 97 32.96 7.21 -5.89
C PRO A 97 32.25 5.99 -5.29
N HIS A 98 32.90 4.82 -5.35
CA HIS A 98 32.33 3.56 -4.84
C HIS A 98 32.00 3.56 -3.34
N ASN A 99 32.53 4.53 -2.59
CA ASN A 99 32.27 4.71 -1.16
C ASN A 99 31.08 5.64 -0.87
N ILE A 100 30.40 6.15 -1.89
CA ILE A 100 29.25 7.04 -1.76
C ILE A 100 28.00 6.28 -2.21
N LEU A 101 27.06 6.14 -1.29
CA LEU A 101 25.69 5.74 -1.58
C LEU A 101 24.89 6.97 -1.99
N LEU A 102 24.08 6.83 -3.02
CA LEU A 102 23.12 7.83 -3.43
C LEU A 102 22.01 7.95 -2.37
N PRO A 103 21.39 9.14 -2.23
CA PRO A 103 20.27 9.32 -1.30
C PRO A 103 19.09 8.38 -1.56
N GLU A 104 18.91 7.96 -2.81
CA GLU A 104 17.87 6.99 -3.20
C GLU A 104 18.11 5.60 -2.61
N ASP A 105 19.35 5.27 -2.27
CA ASP A 105 19.78 3.98 -1.74
C ASP A 105 20.07 4.03 -0.23
N GLU A 106 19.63 5.05 0.49
CA GLU A 106 19.82 5.13 1.95
C GLU A 106 19.26 3.90 2.69
N VAL A 107 18.18 3.32 2.18
CA VAL A 107 17.59 2.07 2.69
C VAL A 107 18.48 0.85 2.49
N GLN A 108 19.46 0.90 1.58
CA GLN A 108 20.48 -0.15 1.44
C GLN A 108 21.59 -0.04 2.48
N PHE A 109 21.63 1.01 3.30
CA PHE A 109 22.61 1.14 4.38
C PHE A 109 22.44 0.02 5.40
N ASP A 110 21.19 -0.26 5.77
CA ASP A 110 20.81 -1.38 6.62
C ASP A 110 20.31 -2.54 5.74
N GLN A 111 21.23 -3.26 5.12
CA GLN A 111 20.88 -4.41 4.28
C GLN A 111 20.15 -5.47 5.11
N VAL A 112 18.85 -5.61 4.85
CA VAL A 112 18.06 -6.73 5.39
C VAL A 112 18.47 -7.98 4.60
N THR A 113 19.12 -8.92 5.27
CA THR A 113 19.43 -10.23 4.69
C THR A 113 18.14 -10.93 4.23
N ASP A 114 18.20 -11.72 3.16
CA ASP A 114 17.05 -12.48 2.64
C ASP A 114 16.40 -13.36 3.72
N GLU A 115 17.20 -13.95 4.61
CA GLU A 115 16.70 -14.73 5.75
C GLU A 115 15.90 -13.86 6.75
N GLY A 116 16.36 -12.63 6.98
CA GLY A 116 15.66 -11.66 7.82
C GLY A 116 14.34 -11.21 7.18
N PHE A 117 14.33 -11.04 5.87
CA PHE A 117 13.11 -10.70 5.13
C PHE A 117 12.06 -11.81 5.18
N GLU A 118 12.45 -13.06 4.95
CA GLU A 118 11.51 -14.19 5.02
C GLU A 118 11.01 -14.44 6.44
N LYS A 119 11.85 -14.26 7.47
CA LYS A 119 11.40 -14.29 8.88
C LYS A 119 10.35 -13.21 9.17
N LEU A 120 10.59 -11.97 8.71
CA LEU A 120 9.65 -10.86 8.92
C LEU A 120 8.32 -11.12 8.21
N LYS A 121 8.37 -11.70 7.01
CA LYS A 121 7.17 -12.08 6.25
C LYS A 121 6.39 -13.20 6.93
N GLU A 122 7.05 -14.18 7.50
CA GLU A 122 6.41 -15.22 8.31
C GLU A 122 5.75 -14.62 9.56
N GLU A 123 6.44 -13.73 10.26
CA GLU A 123 5.90 -13.02 11.43
C GLU A 123 4.66 -12.20 11.07
N VAL A 124 4.69 -11.45 9.98
CA VAL A 124 3.53 -10.70 9.48
C VAL A 124 2.36 -11.64 9.16
N SER A 125 2.61 -12.81 8.56
CA SER A 125 1.57 -13.79 8.26
C SER A 125 0.94 -14.35 9.55
N ASN A 126 1.77 -14.69 10.53
CA ASN A 126 1.33 -15.19 11.83
C ASN A 126 0.52 -14.14 12.61
N LEU A 127 0.96 -12.88 12.59
CA LEU A 127 0.23 -11.76 13.19
C LEU A 127 -1.13 -11.55 12.51
N GLN A 128 -1.19 -11.57 11.17
CA GLN A 128 -2.46 -11.47 10.45
C GLN A 128 -3.42 -12.61 10.80
N GLN A 129 -2.92 -13.84 10.93
CA GLN A 129 -3.74 -14.98 11.35
C GLN A 129 -4.24 -14.81 12.79
N THR A 130 -3.38 -14.32 13.68
CA THR A 130 -3.71 -14.07 15.09
C THR A 130 -4.80 -12.99 15.21
N VAL A 131 -4.67 -11.91 14.46
CA VAL A 131 -5.69 -10.84 14.40
C VAL A 131 -7.02 -11.37 13.88
N LYS A 132 -7.03 -12.18 12.82
CA LYS A 132 -8.26 -12.81 12.30
C LYS A 132 -8.93 -13.71 13.33
N ARG A 133 -8.16 -14.51 14.07
CA ARG A 133 -8.67 -15.36 15.16
C ARG A 133 -9.21 -14.50 16.31
N GLY A 134 -8.52 -13.43 16.67
CA GLY A 134 -8.97 -12.46 17.68
C GLY A 134 -10.31 -11.84 17.32
N ALA A 135 -10.47 -11.36 16.08
CA ALA A 135 -11.72 -10.80 15.59
C ALA A 135 -12.87 -11.82 15.58
N MET A 136 -12.59 -13.08 15.22
CA MET A 136 -13.59 -14.15 15.28
C MET A 136 -14.00 -14.46 16.73
N MET A 137 -13.03 -14.50 17.65
CA MET A 137 -13.29 -14.74 19.07
C MET A 137 -14.10 -13.59 19.68
N GLU A 138 -13.75 -12.34 19.37
CA GLU A 138 -14.50 -11.16 19.79
C GLU A 138 -15.96 -11.26 19.35
N SER A 139 -16.21 -11.57 18.07
CA SER A 139 -17.58 -11.75 17.56
C SER A 139 -18.36 -12.86 18.27
N LEU A 140 -17.70 -13.96 18.67
CA LEU A 140 -18.35 -15.04 19.41
C LEU A 140 -18.67 -14.61 20.86
N LEU A 141 -17.75 -13.91 21.51
CA LEU A 141 -17.95 -13.41 22.87
C LEU A 141 -19.06 -12.36 22.91
N THR A 142 -19.14 -11.46 21.93
CA THR A 142 -20.25 -10.51 21.83
C THR A 142 -21.59 -11.23 21.68
N ALA A 143 -21.65 -12.30 20.88
CA ALA A 143 -22.87 -13.09 20.72
C ALA A 143 -23.25 -13.84 22.02
N GLU A 144 -22.26 -14.38 22.74
CA GLU A 144 -22.49 -15.03 24.05
C GLU A 144 -22.99 -14.01 25.09
N GLU A 145 -22.44 -12.80 25.11
CA GLU A 145 -22.88 -11.73 26.01
C GLU A 145 -24.34 -11.32 25.74
N GLU A 146 -24.75 -11.24 24.47
CA GLU A 146 -26.15 -11.01 24.08
C GLU A 146 -27.06 -12.17 24.52
N GLU A 147 -26.62 -13.43 24.36
CA GLU A 147 -27.39 -14.60 24.81
C GLU A 147 -27.54 -14.62 26.34
N LEU A 148 -26.46 -14.37 27.08
CA LEU A 148 -26.48 -14.29 28.55
C LEU A 148 -27.40 -13.17 29.04
N ALA A 149 -27.40 -12.01 28.37
CA ALA A 149 -28.33 -10.93 28.68
C ALA A 149 -29.79 -11.38 28.52
N SER A 150 -30.11 -12.14 27.48
CA SER A 150 -31.46 -12.69 27.27
C SER A 150 -31.86 -13.71 28.34
N VAL A 151 -30.93 -14.54 28.80
CA VAL A 151 -31.16 -15.52 29.88
C VAL A 151 -31.39 -14.81 31.21
N GLU A 152 -30.65 -13.74 31.50
CA GLU A 152 -30.85 -12.92 32.69
C GLU A 152 -32.26 -12.29 32.70
N GLU A 153 -32.74 -11.78 31.56
CA GLU A 153 -34.12 -11.27 31.45
C GLU A 153 -35.17 -12.34 31.76
N LEU A 154 -34.99 -13.56 31.25
CA LEU A 154 -35.87 -14.69 31.54
C LEU A 154 -35.82 -15.10 33.02
N TYR A 155 -34.63 -15.09 33.63
CA TYR A 155 -34.48 -15.36 35.05
C TYR A 155 -35.21 -14.33 35.91
N GLN A 156 -35.08 -13.03 35.59
CA GLN A 156 -35.80 -11.96 36.28
C GLN A 156 -37.32 -12.07 36.12
N LEU A 157 -37.80 -12.50 34.94
CA LEU A 157 -39.22 -12.77 34.72
C LEU A 157 -39.69 -13.96 35.57
N SER A 158 -38.97 -15.08 35.53
CA SER A 158 -39.30 -16.28 36.31
C SER A 158 -39.29 -16.00 37.82
N ARG A 159 -38.36 -15.16 38.30
CA ARG A 159 -38.33 -14.71 39.69
C ARG A 159 -39.60 -13.94 40.07
N LYS A 160 -40.06 -13.00 39.22
CA LYS A 160 -41.31 -12.28 39.44
C LYS A 160 -42.52 -13.22 39.44
N ASP A 161 -42.56 -14.18 38.53
CA ASP A 161 -43.63 -15.17 38.48
C ASP A 161 -43.65 -16.02 39.76
N MET A 162 -42.48 -16.43 40.26
CA MET A 162 -42.35 -17.15 41.53
C MET A 162 -42.86 -16.30 42.72
N GLU A 163 -42.51 -15.02 42.77
CA GLU A 163 -43.00 -14.09 43.80
C GLU A 163 -44.54 -13.96 43.76
N VAL A 164 -45.15 -13.97 42.57
CA VAL A 164 -46.61 -13.97 42.41
C VAL A 164 -47.23 -15.28 42.89
N ILE A 165 -46.61 -16.43 42.57
CA ILE A 165 -47.07 -17.74 43.04
C ILE A 165 -47.00 -17.82 44.57
N ASP A 166 -45.91 -17.38 45.19
CA ASP A 166 -45.75 -17.33 46.65
C ASP A 166 -46.84 -16.44 47.31
N LEU A 167 -47.16 -15.30 46.68
CA LEU A 167 -48.25 -14.41 47.13
C LEU A 167 -49.62 -15.09 47.02
N LEU A 168 -49.88 -15.79 45.91
CA LEU A 168 -51.11 -16.56 45.73
C LEU A 168 -51.22 -17.69 46.75
N GLU A 169 -50.14 -18.43 47.02
CA GLU A 169 -50.12 -19.50 48.01
C GLU A 169 -50.38 -18.97 49.43
N LYS A 170 -49.77 -17.84 49.80
CA LYS A 170 -50.05 -17.17 51.09
C LYS A 170 -51.51 -16.72 51.18
N ASN A 171 -52.06 -16.14 50.12
CA ASN A 171 -53.46 -15.71 50.09
C ASN A 171 -54.44 -16.90 50.11
N LEU A 172 -54.13 -17.99 49.40
CA LEU A 172 -54.89 -19.25 49.43
C LEU A 172 -54.84 -19.89 50.80
N SER A 173 -53.70 -19.87 51.49
CA SER A 173 -53.56 -20.38 52.85
C SER A 173 -54.41 -19.56 53.84
N ASN A 174 -54.39 -18.23 53.72
CA ASN A 174 -55.24 -17.33 54.50
C ASN A 174 -56.74 -17.51 54.19
N THR A 175 -57.09 -17.77 52.92
CA THR A 175 -58.47 -18.05 52.53
C THR A 175 -58.90 -19.48 52.77
N LYS A 176 -57.99 -20.43 53.01
CA LYS A 176 -58.32 -21.83 53.34
C LYS A 176 -58.99 -21.91 54.71
N ASP A 177 -58.56 -21.07 55.64
CA ASP A 177 -59.20 -20.94 56.94
C ASP A 177 -60.56 -20.25 56.81
N LEU A 178 -60.68 -19.20 55.98
CA LEU A 178 -61.98 -18.58 55.67
C LEU A 178 -62.93 -19.51 54.88
N LEU A 179 -62.42 -20.33 53.96
CA LEU A 179 -63.18 -21.29 53.17
C LEU A 179 -63.65 -22.46 54.03
N LYS A 180 -62.81 -22.94 54.95
CA LYS A 180 -63.24 -23.94 55.96
C LYS A 180 -64.31 -23.36 56.88
N THR A 181 -64.20 -22.09 57.27
CA THR A 181 -65.20 -21.42 58.11
C THR A 181 -66.50 -21.19 57.32
N LEU A 182 -66.42 -20.76 56.06
CA LEU A 182 -67.57 -20.65 55.16
C LEU A 182 -68.21 -22.00 54.86
N GLN A 183 -67.41 -23.06 54.73
CA GLN A 183 -67.90 -24.42 54.51
C GLN A 183 -68.60 -24.95 55.77
N SER A 184 -68.04 -24.73 56.96
CA SER A 184 -68.73 -25.07 58.21
C SER A 184 -70.00 -24.25 58.42
N ASP A 185 -70.00 -22.96 58.04
CA ASP A 185 -71.15 -22.09 58.16
C ASP A 185 -72.24 -22.44 57.14
N THR A 186 -71.88 -22.84 55.91
CA THR A 186 -72.85 -23.32 54.91
C THR A 186 -73.39 -24.70 55.24
N GLU A 187 -72.57 -25.61 55.77
CA GLU A 187 -73.02 -26.90 56.34
C GLU A 187 -73.94 -26.68 57.56
N PHE A 188 -73.65 -25.69 58.39
CA PHE A 188 -74.51 -25.28 59.51
C PHE A 188 -75.84 -24.68 59.02
N ILE A 189 -75.82 -23.80 58.00
CA ILE A 189 -77.05 -23.21 57.43
C ILE A 189 -77.89 -24.27 56.71
N THR A 190 -77.28 -25.20 55.98
CA THR A 190 -78.00 -26.33 55.37
C THR A 190 -78.52 -27.35 56.40
N ALA A 191 -77.89 -27.44 57.57
CA ALA A 191 -78.42 -28.19 58.72
C ALA A 191 -79.52 -27.43 59.49
N LEU A 192 -79.52 -26.08 59.44
CA LEU A 192 -80.56 -25.22 60.02
C LEU A 192 -81.75 -25.02 59.10
N GLU A 193 -81.63 -25.31 57.81
CA GLU A 193 -82.80 -25.56 56.99
C GLU A 193 -83.54 -26.72 57.64
N PRO A 194 -84.79 -26.52 58.13
CA PRO A 194 -85.59 -27.66 58.49
C PRO A 194 -85.72 -28.46 57.21
N SER A 195 -85.11 -29.65 57.18
CA SER A 195 -85.76 -30.75 56.50
C SER A 195 -87.19 -30.71 57.02
N THR A 196 -88.09 -30.24 56.17
CA THR A 196 -89.53 -30.44 56.27
C THR A 196 -89.73 -31.94 56.19
N ASN A 197 -89.37 -32.57 57.29
CA ASN A 197 -89.71 -33.91 57.63
C ASN A 197 -91.20 -33.84 57.94
N LYS A 198 -91.98 -34.46 57.06
CA LYS A 198 -92.88 -35.56 57.38
C LYS A 198 -94.26 -35.41 56.75
N ASN A 199 -94.54 -36.45 55.97
CA ASN A 199 -95.78 -37.20 55.98
C ASN A 199 -97.05 -36.43 55.60
N ASN A 200 -97.48 -36.66 54.36
CA ASN A 200 -98.73 -37.40 54.26
C ASN A 200 -98.40 -38.89 54.32
N ASP A 201 -99.19 -39.59 55.12
CA ASP A 201 -99.12 -40.99 55.48
C ASP A 201 -98.87 -41.94 54.30
N ILE A 202 -98.18 -43.04 54.58
CA ILE A 202 -98.39 -44.29 53.86
C ILE A 202 -98.79 -45.29 54.96
N PRO A 203 -99.92 -46.01 54.84
CA PRO A 203 -100.50 -46.77 55.95
C PRO A 203 -99.55 -47.78 56.59
#